data_AF-A0A3D2L0Q4-F1
#
_entry.id   AF-A0A3D2L0Q4-F1
#
_cell.length_a   1.000
_cell.length_b   1.000
_cell.length_c   1.000
_cell.angle_alpha   90.00
_cell.angle_beta   90.00
_cell.angle_gamma   90.00
#
_symmetry.space_group_name_H-M   'P 1'
#
loop_
_entity.id
_entity.type
_entity.pdbx_description
1 polymer ?
#
loop_
_entity_poly.entity_id
_entity_poly.type
_entity_poly.pdbx_seq_one_letter_code
_entity_poly.pdbx_strand_id
1 'polypeptide(L)' 'LMAVTNAISSVIIVGALVAAATMGLTSDNWVSKILGTVAVILASVNIFGGFLVTQRMLAMYKKKGD' A
#
# COMPACT_ATOMS: atom_id res chain seq x y z
N LEU A 1 -12.30 -14.40 0.81
CA LEU A 1 -12.74 -13.21 1.57
C LEU A 1 -11.57 -12.36 2.10
N MET A 2 -10.46 -12.95 2.55
CA MET A 2 -9.33 -12.21 3.14
C MET A 2 -8.46 -11.43 2.14
N ALA A 3 -8.23 -11.97 0.93
CA ALA A 3 -7.48 -11.25 -0.12
C ALA A 3 -8.19 -9.96 -0.57
N VAL A 4 -9.52 -10.01 -0.68
CA VAL A 4 -10.34 -8.88 -1.13
C VAL A 4 -10.37 -7.77 -0.09
N THR A 5 -10.51 -8.10 1.20
CA THR A 5 -10.46 -7.08 2.27
C THR A 5 -9.09 -6.43 2.40
N ASN A 6 -8.01 -7.16 2.12
CA ASN A 6 -6.67 -6.60 2.08
C ASN A 6 -6.49 -5.63 0.89
N ALA A 7 -6.97 -6.00 -0.30
CA ALA A 7 -6.98 -5.13 -1.48
C ALA A 7 -7.84 -3.87 -1.29
N ILE A 8 -8.95 -3.96 -0.56
CA ILE A 8 -9.79 -2.79 -0.23
C ILE A 8 -9.07 -1.89 0.79
N SER A 9 -8.39 -2.46 1.80
CA SER A 9 -7.62 -1.67 2.78
C SER A 9 -6.50 -0.85 2.14
N SER A 10 -5.99 -1.28 0.98
CA SER A 10 -4.97 -0.57 0.22
C SER A 10 -5.40 0.81 -0.31
N VAL A 11 -6.70 1.16 -0.25
CA VAL A 11 -7.21 2.49 -0.63
C VAL A 11 -6.55 3.65 0.16
N ILE A 12 -5.92 3.33 1.30
CA ILE A 12 -5.10 4.25 2.11
C ILE A 12 -4.02 4.97 1.27
N ILE A 13 -3.58 4.39 0.14
CA ILE A 13 -2.64 5.04 -0.78
C ILE A 13 -3.13 6.39 -1.32
N VAL A 14 -4.45 6.58 -1.47
CA VAL A 14 -5.03 7.86 -1.89
C VAL A 14 -4.75 8.93 -0.85
N GLY A 15 -4.96 8.61 0.44
CA GLY A 15 -4.64 9.51 1.54
C GLY A 15 -3.14 9.80 1.64
N ALA A 16 -2.29 8.78 1.43
CA ALA A 16 -0.84 8.95 1.43
C ALA A 16 -0.35 9.86 0.28
N LEU A 17 -0.94 9.75 -0.92
CA LEU A 17 -0.62 10.62 -2.05
C LEU A 17 -1.07 12.06 -1.83
N VAL A 18 -2.24 12.28 -1.23
CA VAL A 18 -2.70 13.63 -0.86
C VAL A 18 -1.78 14.23 0.19
N ALA A 19 -1.41 13.48 1.22
CA ALA A 19 -0.46 13.91 2.23
C ALA A 19 0.93 14.19 1.64
N ALA A 20 1.36 13.39 0.65
CA ALA A 20 2.61 13.61 -0.06
C ALA A 20 2.57 14.85 -0.97
N ALA A 21 1.46 15.09 -1.66
CA ALA A 21 1.29 16.25 -2.52
C ALA A 21 1.34 17.57 -1.73
N THR A 22 0.79 17.60 -0.50
CA THR A 22 0.82 18.78 0.36
C THR A 22 2.20 19.07 0.98
N MET A 23 3.15 18.12 0.95
CA MET A 23 4.53 18.30 1.43
C MET A 23 5.31 19.37 0.66
N GLY A 24 4.92 19.67 -0.58
CA GLY A 24 5.58 20.69 -1.42
C GLY A 24 5.02 22.11 -1.26
N LEU A 25 3.86 22.27 -0.62
CA LEU A 25 3.18 23.57 -0.49
C LEU A 25 3.57 24.33 0.78
N THR A 26 4.19 23.67 1.76
CA THR A 26 4.62 24.32 3.01
C THR A 26 6.10 24.07 3.22
N SER A 27 6.91 25.10 2.94
CA SER A 27 8.38 25.05 2.95
C SER A 27 8.97 24.62 4.29
N ASP A 28 8.25 24.84 5.39
CA ASP A 28 8.81 24.80 6.74
C ASP A 28 8.39 23.57 7.56
N ASN A 29 7.52 22.70 7.03
CA ASN A 29 6.99 21.58 7.83
C ASN A 29 7.71 20.25 7.54
N TRP A 30 8.94 20.15 8.04
CA TRP A 30 9.78 18.94 7.95
C TRP A 30 9.07 17.67 8.46
N VAL A 31 8.21 17.83 9.47
CA VAL A 31 7.40 16.75 10.05
C VAL A 31 6.43 16.18 9.03
N SER A 32 5.70 17.03 8.29
CA SER A 32 4.78 16.59 7.24
C SER A 32 5.51 15.86 6.12
N LYS A 33 6.73 16.30 5.79
CA LYS A 33 7.59 15.64 4.80
C LYS A 33 7.94 14.21 5.20
N ILE A 34 8.37 14.02 6.44
CA ILE A 34 8.75 12.71 6.95
C ILE A 34 7.52 11.81 7.06
N LEU A 35 6.43 12.30 7.65
CA LEU A 35 5.21 11.53 7.84
C LEU A 35 4.55 11.14 6.51
N GLY A 36 4.50 12.04 5.53
CA GLY A 36 3.98 11.73 4.19
C GLY A 36 4.82 10.68 3.47
N THR A 37 6.16 10.77 3.58
CA THR A 37 7.07 9.76 3.02
C THR A 37 6.86 8.40 3.68
N VAL A 38 6.78 8.35 5.02
CA VAL A 38 6.50 7.11 5.76
C VAL A 38 5.12 6.54 5.40
N ALA A 39 4.11 7.39 5.26
CA ALA A 39 2.75 6.97 4.87
C ALA A 39 2.74 6.30 3.48
N VAL A 40 3.45 6.86 2.51
CA VAL A 40 3.57 6.27 1.16
C VAL A 40 4.30 4.93 1.20
N ILE A 41 5.38 4.81 1.98
CA ILE A 41 6.11 3.55 2.14
C ILE A 41 5.21 2.47 2.77
N LEU A 42 4.52 2.79 3.86
CA LEU A 42 3.62 1.85 4.54
C LEU A 42 2.44 1.44 3.66
N ALA A 43 1.84 2.37 2.94
CA ALA A 43 0.78 2.07 1.97
C ALA A 43 1.28 1.15 0.85
N SER A 44 2.51 1.39 0.36
CA SER A 44 3.13 0.54 -0.66
C SER A 44 3.34 -0.89 -0.14
N VAL A 45 3.89 -1.05 1.08
CA VAL A 45 4.10 -2.39 1.67
C VAL A 45 2.78 -3.15 1.83
N ASN A 46 1.71 -2.47 2.27
CA ASN A 46 0.39 -3.09 2.39
C ASN A 46 -0.12 -3.59 1.03
N ILE A 47 -0.04 -2.74 -0.01
CA ILE A 47 -0.41 -3.08 -1.39
C ILE A 47 0.39 -4.30 -1.89
N PHE A 48 1.71 -4.19 -1.92
CA PHE A 48 2.57 -5.21 -2.50
C PHE A 48 2.55 -6.52 -1.70
N GLY A 49 2.55 -6.42 -0.36
CA GLY A 49 2.43 -7.58 0.52
C GLY A 49 1.10 -8.31 0.34
N GLY A 50 -0.01 -7.57 0.21
CA GLY A 50 -1.32 -8.14 -0.06
C GLY A 50 -1.41 -8.87 -1.40
N PHE A 51 -0.85 -8.29 -2.46
CA PHE A 51 -0.79 -8.94 -3.77
C PHE A 51 0.14 -10.17 -3.78
N LEU A 52 1.30 -10.11 -3.14
CA LEU A 52 2.24 -11.24 -3.05
C LEU A 52 1.63 -12.43 -2.30
N VAL A 53 0.95 -12.17 -1.18
CA VAL A 53 0.26 -13.21 -0.41
C VAL A 53 -0.91 -13.78 -1.22
N THR A 54 -1.69 -12.94 -1.90
CA THR A 54 -2.79 -13.39 -2.76
C THR A 54 -2.28 -14.26 -3.92
N GLN A 55 -1.16 -13.89 -4.55
CA GLN A 55 -0.48 -14.69 -5.56
C GLN A 55 -0.05 -16.06 -5.00
N ARG A 56 0.57 -16.10 -3.81
CA ARG A 56 0.93 -17.36 -3.14
C ARG A 56 -0.29 -18.21 -2.80
N MET A 57 -1.39 -17.61 -2.35
CA MET A 57 -2.64 -18.32 -2.06
C MET A 57 -3.25 -18.90 -3.34
N LEU A 58 -3.30 -18.13 -4.44
CA LEU A 58 -3.82 -18.60 -5.72
C LEU A 58 -2.91 -19.67 -6.35
N ALA A 59 -1.59 -19.57 -6.16
CA ALA A 59 -0.65 -20.58 -6.61
C ALA A 59 -0.85 -21.95 -5.92
N MET A 60 -1.34 -21.96 -4.67
CA MET A 60 -1.68 -23.20 -3.95
C MET A 60 -2.94 -23.89 -4.50
N TYR A 61 -3.78 -23.17 -5.25
CA TYR A 61 -4.93 -23.74 -5.96
C TYR A 61 -4.57 -24.25 -7.37
N LYS A 62 -3.35 -24.00 -7.87
CA LYS A 62 -2.88 -24.62 -9.11
C LYS A 62 -2.55 -26.08 -8.84
N LYS A 63 -3.24 -26.99 -9.53
CA LYS A 63 -3.01 -28.43 -9.46
C LYS A 63 -1.59 -28.74 -9.94
N LYS A 64 -0.85 -29.59 -9.22
CA LYS A 64 0.48 -30.04 -9.61
C LYS A 64 0.36 -30.94 -10.85
N GLY A 65 0.49 -30.37 -12.05
CA GLY A 65 0.59 -31.15 -13.29
C GLY A 65 -0.18 -30.68 -14.54
N ASP A 66 -0.51 -29.39 -14.70
CA ASP A 66 -0.85 -28.79 -16.02
C ASP A 66 -0.01 -27.52 -16.24
#